data_AF-A0A834EAD4-F1
#
_entry.id   AF-A0A834EAD4-F1
#
_cell.length_a   1.000
_cell.length_b   1.000
_cell.length_c   1.000
_cell.angle_alpha   90.00
_cell.angle_beta   90.00
_cell.angle_gamma   90.00
#
_symmetry.space_group_name_H-M   'P 1'
#
loop_
_entity.id
_entity.type
_entity.pdbx_description
1 polymer ?
#
loop_
_entity_poly.entity_id
_entity_poly.type
_entity_poly.pdbx_seq_one_letter_code
_entity_poly.pdbx_strand_id
1 'polypeptide(L)'
;MSYRSMAKMRVRILILEFLLLIPSCFSYHEDLGKCFQDPEYESLPVTAQEGLHTSPLAKRLVVVGAGMSGLVAAKALQDTGQQASRNEVPCYACICSSLVHADVKKLGLKLNRFIQCDGNTWYLSNGQRYRAREVKANPELLGYSMNPMEKGKST
;
A
#
# COMPACT_ATOMS: atom_id res chain seq x y z
N MET A 1 -32.63 -0.53 52.19
CA MET A 1 -31.95 -0.18 50.93
C MET A 1 -32.63 -0.93 49.78
N SER A 2 -33.18 -0.20 48.81
CA SER A 2 -34.17 -0.70 47.83
C SER A 2 -33.55 -1.58 46.74
N TYR A 3 -34.17 -2.73 46.44
CA TYR A 3 -33.83 -3.70 45.37
C TYR A 3 -33.59 -3.03 44.01
N ARG A 4 -34.33 -1.94 43.75
CA ARG A 4 -34.24 -1.12 42.52
C ARG A 4 -32.90 -0.41 42.35
N SER A 5 -32.23 -0.08 43.46
CA SER A 5 -30.90 0.56 43.46
C SER A 5 -29.79 -0.47 43.18
N MET A 6 -29.91 -1.67 43.74
CA MET A 6 -28.96 -2.77 43.50
C MET A 6 -29.01 -3.29 42.06
N ALA A 7 -30.21 -3.36 41.45
CA ALA A 7 -30.36 -3.74 40.03
C ALA A 7 -29.70 -2.73 39.07
N LYS A 8 -29.85 -1.42 39.33
CA LYS A 8 -29.19 -0.36 38.54
C LYS A 8 -27.67 -0.40 38.64
N MET A 9 -27.13 -0.71 39.82
CA MET A 9 -25.70 -0.80 40.04
C MET A 9 -25.09 -2.06 39.38
N ARG A 10 -25.78 -3.21 39.48
CA ARG A 10 -25.36 -4.46 38.81
C ARG A 10 -25.41 -4.36 37.29
N VAL A 11 -26.42 -3.70 36.72
CA VAL A 11 -26.51 -3.46 35.27
C VAL A 11 -25.38 -2.52 34.80
N ARG A 12 -25.03 -1.50 35.59
CA ARG A 12 -23.90 -0.62 35.28
C ARG A 12 -22.55 -1.34 35.33
N ILE A 13 -22.37 -2.26 36.27
CA ILE A 13 -21.16 -3.10 36.36
C ILE A 13 -21.09 -4.06 35.17
N LEU A 14 -22.19 -4.73 34.81
CA LEU A 14 -22.23 -5.65 33.67
C LEU A 14 -21.98 -4.94 32.32
N ILE A 15 -22.45 -3.71 32.15
CA ILE A 15 -22.18 -2.90 30.94
C ILE A 15 -20.71 -2.44 30.90
N LEU A 16 -20.12 -2.10 32.05
CA LEU A 16 -18.72 -1.69 32.15
C LEU A 16 -17.76 -2.86 31.90
N GLU A 17 -18.07 -4.05 32.41
CA GLU A 17 -17.34 -5.30 32.15
C GLU A 17 -17.42 -5.70 30.67
N PHE A 18 -18.59 -5.54 30.03
CA PHE A 18 -18.78 -5.84 28.61
C PHE A 18 -18.03 -4.85 27.68
N LEU A 19 -17.87 -3.59 28.10
CA LEU A 19 -17.08 -2.58 27.37
C LEU A 19 -15.57 -2.80 27.49
N LEU A 20 -15.08 -3.45 28.55
CA LEU A 20 -13.65 -3.74 28.75
C LEU A 20 -13.20 -5.07 28.12
N LEU A 21 -14.15 -5.93 27.70
CA LEU A 21 -13.90 -7.23 27.05
C LEU A 21 -13.86 -7.19 25.51
N ILE A 22 -13.82 -6.00 24.89
CA ILE A 22 -13.56 -5.85 23.45
C ILE A 22 -12.14 -5.31 23.16
N PRO A 23 -11.04 -5.98 23.57
CA PRO A 23 -9.79 -5.81 22.86
C PRO A 23 -9.72 -6.83 21.71
N SER A 24 -9.25 -6.35 20.56
CA SER A 24 -8.79 -7.11 19.39
C SER A 24 -9.82 -7.84 18.51
N CYS A 25 -10.58 -7.09 17.71
CA CYS A 25 -11.01 -7.62 16.40
C CYS A 25 -10.79 -6.67 15.21
N PHE A 26 -10.12 -5.53 15.41
CA PHE A 26 -9.72 -4.65 14.31
C PHE A 26 -8.23 -4.70 13.95
N SER A 27 -7.42 -5.52 14.65
CA SER A 27 -5.96 -5.57 14.49
C SER A 27 -5.47 -6.80 13.74
N TYR A 28 -6.00 -7.07 12.54
CA TYR A 28 -5.40 -8.07 11.65
C TYR A 28 -4.80 -7.46 10.39
N HIS A 29 -5.19 -6.22 10.04
CA HIS A 29 -4.85 -5.63 8.74
C HIS A 29 -3.62 -4.70 8.77
N GLU A 30 -3.32 -4.03 9.89
CA GLU A 30 -2.12 -3.19 10.01
C GLU A 30 -0.85 -4.02 10.29
N ASP A 31 -0.98 -5.20 10.89
CA ASP A 31 0.18 -5.99 11.32
C ASP A 31 0.90 -6.68 10.14
N LEU A 32 0.20 -7.08 9.08
CA LEU A 32 0.84 -7.59 7.86
C LEU A 32 1.62 -6.51 7.12
N GLY A 33 1.14 -5.26 7.15
CA GLY A 33 1.82 -4.14 6.48
C GLY A 33 3.25 -3.97 6.96
N LYS A 34 3.49 -4.17 8.27
CA LYS A 34 4.82 -4.11 8.89
C LYS A 34 5.78 -5.17 8.35
N CYS A 35 5.27 -6.35 7.96
CA CYS A 35 6.09 -7.42 7.39
C CYS A 35 6.59 -7.13 5.97
N PHE A 36 5.88 -6.26 5.24
CA PHE A 36 6.24 -5.85 3.88
C PHE A 36 7.00 -4.52 3.82
N GLN A 37 7.20 -3.87 4.96
CA GLN A 37 7.98 -2.65 5.04
C GLN A 37 9.46 -3.01 4.97
N ASP A 38 10.15 -2.49 3.96
CA ASP A 38 11.61 -2.54 3.96
C ASP A 38 12.11 -1.58 5.06
N PRO A 39 12.91 -2.07 6.04
CA PRO A 39 13.34 -1.28 7.19
C PRO A 39 14.21 -0.08 6.80
N GLU A 40 14.84 -0.09 5.63
CA GLU A 40 15.71 0.97 5.13
C GLU A 40 15.02 1.85 4.06
N TYR A 41 13.76 1.55 3.73
CA TYR A 41 13.05 2.16 2.60
C TYR A 41 13.01 3.69 2.64
N GLU A 42 12.91 4.30 3.83
CA GLU A 42 12.84 5.75 4.00
C GLU A 42 14.14 6.48 3.59
N SER A 43 15.28 5.79 3.63
CA SER A 43 16.59 6.35 3.26
C SER A 43 16.87 6.31 1.74
N LEU A 44 16.20 5.42 1.02
CA LEU A 44 16.46 5.17 -0.40
C LEU A 44 16.00 6.35 -1.29
N PRO A 45 14.81 6.96 -1.11
CA PRO A 45 14.42 8.13 -1.88
C PRO A 45 15.35 9.33 -1.69
N VAL A 46 15.91 9.48 -0.48
CA VAL A 46 16.91 10.52 -0.18
C VAL A 46 18.19 10.24 -0.97
N THR A 47 18.68 8.99 -0.94
CA THR A 47 19.86 8.58 -1.72
C THR A 47 19.63 8.74 -3.22
N ALA A 48 18.43 8.44 -3.72
CA ALA A 48 18.08 8.65 -5.11
C ALA A 48 18.13 10.13 -5.51
N GLN A 49 17.71 11.04 -4.61
CA GLN A 49 17.75 12.48 -4.86
C GLN A 49 19.16 13.06 -4.72
N GLU A 50 19.84 12.77 -3.60
CA GLU A 50 21.08 13.43 -3.18
C GLU A 50 22.35 12.73 -3.69
N GLY A 51 22.24 11.46 -4.09
CA GLY A 51 23.38 10.64 -4.49
C GLY A 51 24.03 9.89 -3.33
N LEU A 52 25.02 9.05 -3.65
CA LEU A 52 25.78 8.30 -2.65
C LEU A 52 26.85 9.17 -1.97
N HIS A 53 27.15 8.88 -0.70
CA HIS A 53 28.27 9.50 -0.01
C HIS A 53 29.60 9.23 -0.73
N THR A 54 30.36 10.29 -1.00
CA THR A 54 31.66 10.19 -1.65
C THR A 54 32.69 9.53 -0.73
N SER A 55 33.24 8.40 -1.17
CA SER A 55 34.43 7.83 -0.53
C SER A 55 35.68 8.59 -1.01
N PRO A 56 36.64 8.91 -0.13
CA PRO A 56 37.91 9.52 -0.53
C PRO A 56 38.78 8.59 -1.40
N LEU A 57 38.44 7.31 -1.50
CA LEU A 57 39.15 6.32 -2.31
C LEU A 57 38.41 6.05 -3.62
N ALA A 58 39.02 6.45 -4.74
CA ALA A 58 38.50 6.14 -6.07
C ALA A 58 38.58 4.62 -6.34
N LYS A 59 37.42 4.00 -6.61
CA LYS A 59 37.30 2.59 -7.01
C LYS A 59 36.81 2.52 -8.46
N ARG A 60 37.39 1.64 -9.27
CA ARG A 60 36.84 1.31 -10.60
C ARG A 60 35.77 0.23 -10.42
N LEU A 61 34.53 0.58 -10.74
CA LEU A 61 33.37 -0.31 -10.65
C LEU A 61 32.83 -0.58 -12.05
N VAL A 62 32.35 -1.80 -12.29
CA VAL A 62 31.69 -2.20 -13.53
C VAL A 62 30.29 -2.67 -13.18
N VAL A 63 29.28 -2.03 -13.78
CA VAL A 63 27.89 -2.48 -13.68
C VAL A 63 27.61 -3.41 -14.86
N VAL A 64 27.18 -4.63 -14.57
CA VAL A 64 26.86 -5.63 -15.60
C VAL A 64 25.34 -5.78 -15.70
N GLY A 65 24.79 -5.39 -16.86
CA GLY A 65 23.36 -5.42 -17.14
C GLY A 65 22.71 -4.03 -17.06
N ALA A 66 21.79 -3.76 -17.99
CA ALA A 66 21.15 -2.45 -18.19
C ALA A 66 19.64 -2.47 -17.90
N GLY A 67 19.21 -3.26 -16.92
CA GLY A 67 17.84 -3.21 -16.37
C GLY A 67 17.68 -2.07 -15.35
N MET A 68 16.50 -1.93 -14.75
CA MET A 68 16.20 -0.90 -13.74
C MET A 68 17.25 -0.87 -12.61
N SER A 69 17.63 -2.03 -12.07
CA SER A 69 18.64 -2.13 -11.01
C SER A 69 20.02 -1.66 -11.46
N GLY A 70 20.47 -2.08 -12.65
CA GLY A 70 21.76 -1.68 -13.20
C GLY A 70 21.84 -0.20 -13.53
N LEU A 71 20.78 0.35 -14.13
CA LEU A 71 20.72 1.78 -14.46
C LEU A 71 20.63 2.65 -13.20
N VAL A 72 19.83 2.26 -12.20
CA VAL A 72 19.76 2.96 -10.90
C VAL A 72 21.10 2.91 -10.18
N ALA A 73 21.76 1.74 -10.13
CA ALA A 73 23.08 1.61 -9.51
C ALA A 73 24.13 2.46 -10.24
N ALA A 74 24.18 2.42 -11.58
CA ALA A 74 25.10 3.23 -12.37
C ALA A 74 24.84 4.73 -12.18
N LYS A 75 23.57 5.14 -12.10
CA LYS A 75 23.16 6.53 -11.90
C LYS A 75 23.49 7.03 -10.48
N ALA A 76 23.27 6.21 -9.45
CA ALA A 76 23.64 6.53 -8.08
C ALA A 76 25.16 6.69 -7.90
N LEU A 77 25.95 5.92 -8.66
CA LEU A 77 27.41 6.09 -8.73
C LEU A 77 27.84 7.34 -9.50
N GLN A 78 27.05 7.77 -10.50
CA GLN A 78 27.32 8.96 -11.31
C GLN A 78 26.94 10.25 -10.58
N ASP A 79 25.82 10.25 -9.85
CA ASP A 79 25.28 11.39 -9.16
C ASP A 79 25.94 11.54 -7.79
N THR A 80 27.07 12.24 -7.74
CA THR A 80 27.67 12.68 -6.47
C THR A 80 27.51 14.19 -6.32
N GLY A 81 26.64 14.62 -5.39
CA GLY A 81 26.68 15.98 -4.81
C GLY A 81 25.82 17.08 -5.46
N GLN A 82 24.61 16.80 -5.94
CA GLN A 82 23.68 17.86 -6.39
C GLN A 82 22.32 17.75 -5.69
N GLN A 83 21.88 18.84 -5.06
CA GLN A 83 20.65 18.95 -4.27
C GLN A 83 19.42 19.26 -5.14
N ALA A 84 18.27 18.63 -4.83
CA ALA A 84 16.99 18.90 -5.49
C ALA A 84 15.82 18.96 -4.50
N SER A 85 14.82 19.80 -4.81
CA SER A 85 13.72 20.18 -3.91
C SER A 85 12.53 19.22 -3.93
N ARG A 86 11.84 19.18 -2.80
CA ARG A 86 10.71 18.29 -2.45
C ARG A 86 9.39 18.76 -3.07
N ASN A 87 8.56 17.81 -3.49
CA ASN A 87 7.10 17.93 -3.56
C ASN A 87 6.53 16.53 -3.30
N GLU A 88 5.48 16.43 -2.48
CA GLU A 88 4.75 15.20 -2.21
C GLU A 88 3.94 14.76 -3.44
N VAL A 89 3.82 13.45 -3.65
CA VAL A 89 3.05 12.87 -4.76
C VAL A 89 2.05 11.86 -4.19
N PRO A 90 0.75 11.95 -4.51
CA PRO A 90 -0.23 11.03 -3.98
C PRO A 90 -0.29 9.71 -4.77
N CYS A 91 -0.47 8.60 -4.04
CA CYS A 91 -0.52 7.23 -4.57
C CYS A 91 -1.85 6.91 -5.27
N TYR A 92 -1.94 7.18 -6.57
CA TYR A 92 -3.05 6.69 -7.42
C TYR A 92 -2.57 6.17 -8.80
N ALA A 93 -1.29 5.85 -8.95
CA ALA A 93 -0.69 5.31 -10.17
C ALA A 93 -0.13 3.90 -9.93
N CYS A 94 0.06 3.08 -10.98
CA CYS A 94 0.74 1.77 -10.86
C CYS A 94 2.16 1.85 -10.26
N ILE A 95 2.72 3.05 -10.20
CA ILE A 95 3.93 3.35 -9.45
C ILE A 95 3.48 3.88 -8.09
N CYS A 96 3.49 3.04 -7.06
CA CYS A 96 3.30 3.46 -5.66
C CYS A 96 4.63 3.64 -4.92
N SER A 97 5.76 3.27 -5.54
CA SER A 97 7.08 3.36 -4.91
C SER A 97 7.60 4.79 -4.90
N SER A 98 7.70 5.39 -3.72
CA SER A 98 8.37 6.69 -3.50
C SER A 98 9.78 6.77 -4.10
N LEU A 99 10.54 5.66 -4.10
CA LEU A 99 11.86 5.58 -4.72
C LEU A 99 11.78 5.78 -6.24
N VAL A 100 10.91 5.03 -6.92
CA VAL A 100 10.72 5.16 -8.38
C VAL A 100 10.17 6.55 -8.73
N HIS A 101 9.29 7.12 -7.91
CA HIS A 101 8.83 8.51 -8.09
C HIS A 101 9.97 9.53 -7.98
N ALA A 102 10.89 9.34 -7.03
CA ALA A 102 12.07 10.21 -6.90
C ALA A 102 12.94 10.15 -8.16
N ASP A 103 13.21 8.95 -8.68
CA ASP A 103 13.99 8.76 -9.91
C ASP A 103 13.31 9.39 -11.14
N VAL A 104 12.01 9.14 -11.34
CA VAL A 104 11.22 9.73 -12.43
C VAL A 104 11.29 11.26 -12.39
N LYS A 105 11.15 11.86 -11.20
CA LYS A 105 11.24 13.30 -11.00
C LYS A 105 12.64 13.82 -11.30
N LYS A 106 13.69 13.14 -10.83
CA LYS A 106 15.09 13.51 -11.08
C LYS A 106 15.44 13.46 -12.56
N LEU A 107 14.86 12.51 -13.29
CA LEU A 107 15.01 12.37 -14.75
C LEU A 107 14.13 13.33 -15.55
N GLY A 108 13.29 14.16 -14.91
CA GLY A 108 12.41 15.12 -15.58
C GLY A 108 11.28 14.46 -16.39
N LEU A 109 10.93 13.21 -16.08
CA LEU A 109 9.89 12.47 -16.78
C LEU A 109 8.50 12.88 -16.30
N LYS A 110 7.53 12.89 -17.22
CA LYS A 110 6.13 13.18 -16.90
C LYS A 110 5.38 11.90 -16.53
N LEU A 111 4.63 11.95 -15.43
CA LEU A 111 3.72 10.90 -15.04
C LEU A 111 2.32 11.16 -15.61
N ASN A 112 1.69 10.11 -16.10
CA ASN A 112 0.28 10.12 -16.47
C ASN A 112 -0.53 9.35 -15.43
N ARG A 113 -1.77 9.78 -15.21
CA ARG A 113 -2.70 9.05 -14.34
C ARG A 113 -2.96 7.66 -14.92
N PHE A 114 -2.76 6.64 -14.10
CA PHE A 114 -3.15 5.27 -14.43
C PHE A 114 -4.50 4.94 -13.78
N ILE A 115 -5.44 4.38 -14.55
CA ILE A 115 -6.75 3.98 -14.03
C ILE A 115 -6.69 2.47 -13.74
N GLN A 116 -6.45 2.10 -12.48
CA GLN A 116 -6.36 0.69 -12.09
C GLN A 116 -7.70 -0.03 -12.17
N CYS A 117 -8.78 0.66 -11.80
CA CYS A 117 -10.14 0.12 -11.82
C CYS A 117 -11.05 1.06 -12.61
N ASP A 118 -11.63 0.55 -13.69
CA ASP A 118 -12.70 1.22 -14.44
C ASP A 118 -13.97 0.37 -14.32
N GLY A 119 -15.07 1.00 -13.89
CA GLY A 119 -16.38 0.36 -13.78
C GLY A 119 -16.92 -0.14 -15.12
N ASN A 120 -16.41 0.39 -16.24
CA ASN A 120 -16.75 -0.04 -17.59
C ASN A 120 -15.87 -1.19 -18.09
N THR A 121 -14.85 -1.64 -17.37
CA THR A 121 -14.07 -2.83 -17.78
C THR A 121 -14.97 -4.07 -17.82
N TRP A 122 -14.68 -5.01 -18.72
CA TRP A 122 -15.45 -6.25 -18.87
C TRP A 122 -14.83 -7.42 -18.10
N TYR A 123 -15.68 -8.20 -17.44
CA TYR A 123 -15.40 -9.54 -16.97
C TYR A 123 -16.07 -10.54 -17.91
N LEU A 124 -15.35 -11.59 -18.30
CA LEU A 124 -15.89 -12.73 -19.04
C LEU A 124 -15.81 -13.96 -18.12
N SER A 125 -16.97 -14.44 -17.64
CA SER A 125 -17.08 -15.64 -16.81
C SER A 125 -18.18 -16.54 -17.35
N ASN A 126 -17.92 -17.84 -17.46
CA ASN A 126 -18.90 -18.84 -17.94
C ASN A 126 -19.58 -18.46 -19.28
N GLY A 127 -18.82 -17.85 -20.20
CA GLY A 127 -19.32 -17.39 -21.50
C GLY A 127 -20.19 -16.11 -21.46
N GLN A 128 -20.44 -15.56 -20.27
CA GLN A 128 -21.23 -14.34 -20.06
C GLN A 128 -20.32 -13.14 -19.77
N ARG A 129 -20.73 -11.96 -20.24
CA ARG A 129 -19.98 -10.71 -20.06
C ARG A 129 -20.69 -9.78 -19.10
N TYR A 130 -19.94 -9.26 -18.14
CA TYR A 130 -20.42 -8.31 -17.14
C TYR A 130 -19.50 -7.10 -17.06
N ARG A 131 -20.03 -5.93 -16.72
CA ARG A 131 -19.22 -4.76 -16.39
C ARG A 131 -18.66 -4.88 -14.98
N ALA A 132 -17.48 -4.32 -14.76
CA ALA A 132 -16.84 -4.29 -13.44
C ALA A 132 -17.74 -3.67 -12.37
N ARG A 133 -18.53 -2.65 -12.72
CA ARG A 133 -19.52 -2.06 -11.81
C ARG A 133 -20.65 -3.02 -11.43
N GLU A 134 -21.07 -3.90 -12.34
CA GLU A 134 -22.12 -4.90 -12.12
C GLU A 134 -21.59 -6.01 -11.21
N VAL A 135 -20.37 -6.49 -11.50
CA VAL A 135 -19.68 -7.48 -10.66
C VAL A 135 -19.39 -6.93 -9.26
N LYS A 136 -18.98 -5.66 -9.16
CA LYS A 136 -18.75 -5.01 -7.86
C LYS A 136 -20.04 -4.88 -7.05
N ALA A 137 -21.17 -4.62 -7.70
CA ALA A 137 -22.48 -4.56 -7.04
C ALA A 137 -23.02 -5.96 -6.70
N ASN A 138 -22.74 -6.96 -7.53
CA ASN A 138 -23.15 -8.34 -7.34
C ASN A 138 -22.05 -9.34 -7.76
N PRO A 139 -21.17 -9.75 -6.82
CA PRO A 139 -20.09 -10.70 -7.11
C PRO A 139 -20.59 -12.10 -7.50
N GLU A 140 -21.83 -12.47 -7.17
CA GLU A 140 -22.40 -13.77 -7.53
C GLU A 140 -22.54 -13.96 -9.05
N LEU A 141 -22.53 -12.87 -9.84
CA LEU A 141 -22.50 -12.91 -11.30
C LEU A 141 -21.32 -13.71 -11.86
N LEU A 142 -20.22 -13.81 -11.09
CA LEU A 142 -19.07 -14.60 -11.50
C LEU A 142 -19.30 -16.10 -11.42
N GLY A 143 -20.35 -16.56 -10.72
CA GLY A 143 -20.77 -17.96 -10.65
C GLY A 143 -19.90 -18.85 -9.75
N TYR A 144 -19.10 -18.27 -8.86
CA TYR A 144 -18.32 -19.05 -7.89
C TYR A 144 -19.21 -19.62 -6.79
N SER A 145 -19.02 -20.91 -6.48
CA SER A 145 -19.63 -21.55 -5.32
C SER A 145 -18.93 -21.07 -4.05
N MET A 146 -19.54 -20.10 -3.37
CA MET A 146 -19.01 -19.53 -2.12
C MET A 146 -19.65 -20.17 -0.89
N ASN A 147 -18.91 -20.20 0.23
CA ASN A 147 -19.48 -20.55 1.52
C ASN A 147 -20.52 -19.48 1.92
N PRO A 148 -21.66 -19.84 2.55
CA PRO A 148 -22.62 -18.87 3.09
C PRO A 148 -21.99 -17.76 3.97
N MET A 149 -20.87 -18.05 4.64
CA MET A 149 -20.12 -17.11 5.48
C MET A 149 -19.29 -16.07 4.70
N GLU A 150 -19.04 -16.30 3.40
CA GLU A 150 -18.29 -15.41 2.50
C GLU A 150 -19.23 -14.54 1.68
N LYS A 151 -20.47 -14.99 1.47
CA LYS A 151 -21.49 -14.25 0.71
C LYS A 151 -21.78 -12.89 1.34
N GLY A 152 -21.83 -11.86 0.50
CA GLY A 152 -22.12 -10.49 0.91
C GLY A 152 -20.98 -9.77 1.63
N LYS A 153 -19.84 -10.43 1.86
CA LYS A 153 -18.63 -9.75 2.32
C LYS A 153 -17.90 -9.17 1.11
N SER A 154 -17.56 -7.88 1.17
CA SER A 154 -16.47 -7.40 0.32
C SER A 154 -15.15 -7.81 0.98
N THR A 155 -14.20 -8.24 0.15
CA THR A 155 -12.77 -8.17 0.51
C THR A 155 -12.37 -6.72 0.75
#